data_AF-A0A515KG11-F1
#
_entry.id   AF-A0A515KG11-F1
#
_cell.length_a   1.000
_cell.length_b   1.000
_cell.length_c   1.000
_cell.angle_alpha   90.00
_cell.angle_beta   90.00
_cell.angle_gamma   90.00
#
_symmetry.space_group_name_H-M   'P 1'
#
loop_
_entity.id
_entity.type
_entity.pdbx_description
1 polymer ?
#
loop_
_entity_poly.entity_id
_entity_poly.type
_entity_poly.pdbx_seq_one_letter_code
_entity_poly.pdbx_strand_id
1 'polypeptide(L)'
;MAAHTPQCDRGPLDSLFRGRYQQSNPENAAVTASTTFKPVSPGHFDPALLAAAVVGLIAAATLAGAWFFQLVLAIQPCPLCLEQRYAFYLQLPLAVLLAIAAIRRAPRALLVAGLAVLALAALGNAGLAAYHAGVEWRFWPGPTDCSGPVVSLGSAGSLLERLNTVKVIRCDEVQFRFLGVSLAGYNVLISLAMAAIAGWGAAKTAKA
;
A
#
# COMPACT_ATOMS: atom_id res chain seq x y z
N MET A 1 -61.12 -54.22 -5.65
CA MET A 1 -60.13 -54.04 -4.57
C MET A 1 -60.00 -52.56 -4.28
N ALA A 2 -60.72 -52.06 -3.28
CA ALA A 2 -60.66 -50.67 -2.84
C ALA A 2 -60.05 -50.66 -1.42
N ALA A 3 -58.95 -49.94 -1.24
CA ALA A 3 -58.22 -49.85 0.01
C ALA A 3 -58.94 -48.93 1.00
N HIS A 4 -59.21 -49.44 2.20
CA HIS A 4 -59.67 -48.68 3.36
C HIS A 4 -58.52 -47.82 3.92
N THR A 5 -58.76 -46.52 4.09
CA THR A 5 -58.01 -45.65 4.99
C THR A 5 -58.71 -45.61 6.36
N PRO A 6 -57.99 -45.75 7.49
CA PRO A 6 -58.59 -45.59 8.81
C PRO A 6 -58.78 -44.11 9.17
N GLN A 7 -59.98 -43.79 9.68
CA GLN A 7 -60.36 -42.51 10.24
C GLN A 7 -59.71 -42.36 11.64
N CYS A 8 -58.88 -41.33 11.86
CA CYS A 8 -58.40 -40.98 13.21
C CYS A 8 -59.47 -40.17 13.95
N ASP A 9 -60.03 -40.75 15.01
CA ASP A 9 -60.89 -40.06 15.98
C ASP A 9 -60.09 -38.99 16.74
N ARG A 10 -60.53 -37.72 16.64
CA ARG A 10 -59.99 -36.62 17.45
C ARG A 10 -60.74 -36.57 18.77
N GLY A 11 -60.07 -37.04 19.83
CA GLY A 11 -60.57 -36.93 21.20
C GLY A 11 -60.66 -35.48 21.72
N PRO A 12 -61.25 -35.26 22.91
CA PRO A 12 -61.66 -33.94 23.41
C PRO A 12 -60.53 -33.01 23.88
N LEU A 13 -59.27 -33.41 23.70
CA LEU A 13 -58.09 -32.76 24.30
C LEU A 13 -57.62 -31.49 23.56
N ASP A 14 -58.16 -31.21 22.35
CA ASP A 14 -57.84 -30.01 21.56
C ASP A 14 -58.38 -28.70 22.16
N SER A 15 -59.25 -28.78 23.16
CA SER A 15 -59.89 -27.62 23.77
C SER A 15 -59.04 -26.93 24.85
N LEU A 16 -58.08 -27.64 25.46
CA LEU A 16 -57.24 -27.10 26.53
C LEU A 16 -56.02 -26.31 26.04
N PHE A 17 -55.54 -26.59 24.82
CA PHE A 17 -54.39 -25.89 24.24
C PHE A 17 -54.76 -24.57 23.53
N ARG A 18 -56.04 -24.36 23.21
CA ARG A 18 -56.50 -23.16 22.48
C ARG A 18 -56.62 -21.91 23.36
N GLY A 19 -56.72 -22.06 24.68
CA GLY A 19 -56.94 -20.94 25.61
C GLY A 19 -55.71 -20.09 25.94
N ARG A 20 -54.49 -20.57 25.67
CA ARG A 20 -53.26 -19.88 26.11
C ARG A 20 -52.61 -18.98 25.04
N TYR A 21 -53.07 -19.04 23.79
CA TYR A 21 -52.51 -18.22 22.70
C TYR A 21 -53.12 -16.81 22.63
N GLN A 22 -54.22 -16.56 23.34
CA GLN A 22 -54.99 -15.31 23.24
C GLN A 22 -54.66 -14.27 24.32
N GLN A 23 -53.63 -14.49 25.15
CA GLN A 23 -53.19 -13.57 26.21
C GLN A 23 -51.91 -12.79 25.87
N SER A 24 -51.65 -12.48 24.59
CA SER A 24 -50.63 -11.50 24.25
C SER A 24 -51.20 -10.09 24.43
N ASN A 25 -50.91 -9.48 25.58
CA ASN A 25 -51.22 -8.09 25.92
C ASN A 25 -50.71 -7.12 24.81
N PRO A 26 -51.55 -6.25 24.21
CA PRO A 26 -51.12 -5.31 23.16
C PRO A 26 -50.06 -4.31 23.61
N GLU A 27 -49.88 -4.10 24.91
CA GLU A 27 -48.89 -3.17 25.47
C GLU A 27 -47.44 -3.67 25.30
N ASN A 28 -47.23 -4.98 25.23
CA ASN A 28 -45.88 -5.56 25.09
C ASN A 28 -45.43 -5.70 23.63
N ALA A 29 -46.35 -5.61 22.66
CA ALA A 29 -46.04 -5.72 21.24
C ALA A 29 -45.26 -4.50 20.71
N ALA A 30 -45.40 -3.33 21.35
CA ALA A 30 -44.70 -2.12 20.96
C ALA A 30 -43.22 -2.11 21.38
N VAL A 31 -42.83 -2.87 22.41
CA VAL A 31 -41.47 -2.86 22.94
C VAL A 31 -40.52 -3.73 22.10
N THR A 32 -41.05 -4.69 21.33
CA THR A 32 -40.23 -5.64 20.54
C THR A 32 -40.01 -5.22 19.08
N ALA A 33 -40.60 -4.12 18.62
CA ALA A 33 -40.64 -3.76 17.19
C ALA A 33 -39.57 -2.76 16.71
N SER A 34 -38.60 -2.37 17.55
CA SER A 34 -37.71 -1.22 17.25
C SER A 34 -36.21 -1.53 17.29
N THR A 35 -35.79 -2.77 17.03
CA THR A 35 -34.40 -3.06 16.65
C THR A 35 -34.36 -3.43 15.18
N THR A 36 -34.61 -2.43 14.33
CA THR A 36 -34.24 -2.49 12.91
C THR A 36 -32.73 -2.70 12.86
N PHE A 37 -32.30 -3.94 12.64
CA PHE A 37 -30.92 -4.25 12.28
C PHE A 37 -30.63 -3.50 10.98
N LYS A 38 -29.89 -2.40 11.07
CA LYS A 38 -29.42 -1.67 9.90
C LYS A 38 -28.41 -2.62 9.23
N PRO A 39 -28.71 -3.20 8.06
CA PRO A 39 -27.74 -4.06 7.40
C PRO A 39 -26.47 -3.23 7.23
N VAL A 40 -25.32 -3.79 7.64
CA VAL A 40 -24.02 -3.18 7.38
C VAL A 40 -23.92 -3.04 5.88
N SER A 41 -24.15 -1.82 5.37
CA SER A 41 -24.03 -1.55 3.94
C SER A 41 -22.59 -1.89 3.55
N PRO A 42 -22.36 -2.67 2.48
CA PRO A 42 -21.01 -2.94 2.02
C PRO A 42 -20.31 -1.59 1.82
N GLY A 43 -19.19 -1.40 2.53
CA GLY A 43 -18.48 -0.12 2.55
C GLY A 43 -18.24 0.35 1.13
N HIS A 44 -18.71 1.55 0.80
CA HIS A 44 -18.44 2.17 -0.48
C HIS A 44 -16.92 2.42 -0.54
N PHE A 45 -16.19 1.64 -1.31
CA PHE A 45 -14.75 1.79 -1.45
C PHE A 45 -14.47 3.08 -2.23
N ASP A 46 -14.08 4.15 -1.54
CA ASP A 46 -13.58 5.36 -2.20
C ASP A 46 -12.27 5.00 -2.92
N PRO A 47 -12.23 5.05 -4.26
CA PRO A 47 -11.06 4.64 -5.01
C PRO A 47 -9.85 5.53 -4.73
N ALA A 48 -10.06 6.81 -4.40
CA ALA A 48 -8.97 7.72 -4.05
C ALA A 48 -8.35 7.34 -2.71
N LEU A 49 -9.18 7.09 -1.69
CA LEU A 49 -8.73 6.68 -0.36
C LEU A 49 -7.98 5.35 -0.44
N LEU A 50 -8.53 4.36 -1.16
CA LEU A 50 -7.90 3.05 -1.28
C LEU A 50 -6.54 3.14 -1.97
N ALA A 51 -6.46 3.85 -3.09
CA ALA A 51 -5.20 4.02 -3.82
C ALA A 51 -4.15 4.75 -2.95
N ALA A 52 -4.53 5.87 -2.32
CA ALA A 52 -3.63 6.64 -1.46
C ALA A 52 -3.15 5.82 -0.25
N ALA A 53 -4.04 5.08 0.41
CA ALA A 53 -3.70 4.24 1.54
C ALA A 53 -2.76 3.10 1.16
N VAL A 54 -3.04 2.39 0.06
CA VAL A 54 -2.18 1.29 -0.41
C VAL A 54 -0.79 1.81 -0.81
N VAL A 55 -0.72 2.92 -1.55
CA VAL A 55 0.56 3.52 -1.94
C VAL A 55 1.34 3.98 -0.70
N GLY A 56 0.67 4.58 0.28
CA GLY A 56 1.28 4.96 1.56
C GLY A 56 1.83 3.76 2.34
N LEU A 57 1.09 2.66 2.41
CA LEU A 57 1.55 1.42 3.05
C LEU A 57 2.77 0.82 2.35
N ILE A 58 2.78 0.80 1.02
CA ILE A 58 3.92 0.31 0.24
C ILE A 58 5.15 1.20 0.48
N ALA A 59 5.00 2.53 0.48
CA ALA A 59 6.09 3.46 0.75
C ALA A 59 6.65 3.27 2.17
N ALA A 60 5.78 3.15 3.17
CA ALA A 60 6.17 2.91 4.55
C ALA A 60 6.91 1.57 4.71
N ALA A 61 6.40 0.49 4.11
CA ALA A 61 7.04 -0.83 4.14
C ALA A 61 8.41 -0.81 3.44
N THR A 62 8.53 -0.10 2.32
CA THR A 62 9.79 0.03 1.58
C THR A 62 10.84 0.80 2.38
N LEU A 63 10.44 1.90 3.02
CA LEU A 63 11.32 2.65 3.92
C LEU A 63 11.74 1.81 5.12
N ALA A 64 10.80 1.10 5.76
CA ALA A 64 11.11 0.19 6.87
C ALA A 64 12.11 -0.90 6.45
N GLY A 65 11.93 -1.47 5.25
CA GLY A 65 12.89 -2.39 4.65
C GLY A 65 14.28 -1.76 4.49
N ALA A 66 14.36 -0.55 3.92
CA ALA A 66 15.63 0.17 3.77
C ALA A 66 16.33 0.43 5.12
N TRP A 67 15.59 0.83 6.16
CA TRP A 67 16.12 0.97 7.51
C TRP A 67 16.58 -0.37 8.09
N PHE A 68 15.86 -1.47 7.82
CA PHE A 68 16.26 -2.80 8.24
C PHE A 68 17.60 -3.23 7.62
N PHE A 69 17.78 -3.04 6.31
CA PHE A 69 19.06 -3.33 5.65
C PHE A 69 20.21 -2.49 6.22
N GLN A 70 19.96 -1.22 6.56
CA GLN A 70 20.99 -0.34 7.09
C GLN A 70 21.34 -0.63 8.56
N LEU A 71 20.34 -0.85 9.41
CA LEU A 71 20.53 -0.98 10.86
C LEU A 71 20.80 -2.41 11.31
N VAL A 72 20.19 -3.40 10.66
CA VAL A 72 20.26 -4.82 11.08
C VAL A 72 21.31 -5.57 10.28
N LEU A 73 21.36 -5.36 8.96
CA LEU A 73 22.32 -6.02 8.08
C LEU A 73 23.61 -5.21 7.87
N ALA A 74 23.70 -4.02 8.48
CA ALA A 74 24.83 -3.09 8.39
C ALA A 74 25.23 -2.73 6.94
N ILE A 75 24.29 -2.84 5.99
CA ILE A 75 24.50 -2.50 4.58
C ILE A 75 24.30 -1.00 4.43
N GLN A 76 25.40 -0.27 4.26
CA GLN A 76 25.35 1.18 4.10
C GLN A 76 24.84 1.55 2.70
N PRO A 77 23.97 2.58 2.57
CA PRO A 77 23.42 2.99 1.29
C PRO A 77 24.47 3.72 0.45
N CYS A 78 24.52 3.44 -0.86
CA CYS A 78 25.23 4.30 -1.81
C CYS A 78 24.45 5.62 -2.02
N PRO A 79 25.08 6.67 -2.58
CA PRO A 79 24.41 7.93 -2.87
C PRO A 79 23.11 7.76 -3.69
N LEU A 80 23.13 6.87 -4.69
CA LEU A 80 21.97 6.64 -5.56
C LEU A 80 20.83 5.89 -4.84
N CYS A 81 21.12 5.00 -3.89
CA CYS A 81 20.12 4.42 -2.98
C CYS A 81 19.49 5.48 -2.09
N LEU A 82 20.27 6.46 -1.64
CA LEU A 82 19.80 7.57 -0.80
C LEU A 82 18.85 8.48 -1.58
N GLU A 83 19.17 8.81 -2.82
CA GLU A 83 18.28 9.57 -3.71
C GLU A 83 16.92 8.88 -3.90
N GLN A 84 16.93 7.57 -4.15
CA GLN A 84 15.70 6.77 -4.23
C GLN A 84 14.90 6.78 -2.93
N ARG A 85 15.57 6.83 -1.78
CA ARG A 85 14.94 6.91 -0.47
C ARG A 85 14.28 8.27 -0.25
N TYR A 86 14.87 9.37 -0.72
CA TYR A 86 14.25 10.69 -0.68
C TYR A 86 12.94 10.74 -1.46
N ALA A 87 12.86 10.05 -2.59
CA ALA A 87 11.60 9.92 -3.32
C ALA A 87 10.50 9.30 -2.46
N PHE A 88 10.78 8.23 -1.69
CA PHE A 88 9.80 7.65 -0.76
C PHE A 88 9.48 8.57 0.42
N TYR A 89 10.45 9.34 0.92
CA TYR A 89 10.19 10.35 1.95
C TYR A 89 9.26 11.47 1.49
N LEU A 90 9.18 11.74 0.18
CA LEU A 90 8.20 12.67 -0.40
C LEU A 90 6.86 11.98 -0.71
N GLN A 91 6.89 10.76 -1.23
CA GLN A 91 5.69 10.01 -1.62
C GLN A 91 4.83 9.62 -0.41
N LEU A 92 5.44 9.18 0.69
CA LEU A 92 4.72 8.76 1.90
C LEU A 92 3.84 9.87 2.49
N PRO A 93 4.36 11.08 2.83
CA PRO A 93 3.52 12.15 3.36
C PRO A 93 2.48 12.61 2.35
N LEU A 94 2.81 12.66 1.05
CA LEU A 94 1.83 13.01 0.01
C LEU A 94 0.68 12.00 -0.03
N ALA A 95 0.97 10.70 0.03
CA ALA A 95 -0.06 9.66 0.07
C ALA A 95 -0.93 9.77 1.33
N VAL A 96 -0.34 10.04 2.49
CA VAL A 96 -1.07 10.25 3.75
C VAL A 96 -1.99 11.48 3.66
N LEU A 97 -1.49 12.60 3.13
CA LEU A 97 -2.29 13.81 2.94
C LEU A 97 -3.46 13.57 2.00
N LEU A 98 -3.27 12.82 0.91
CA LEU A 98 -4.34 12.46 -0.01
C LEU A 98 -5.37 11.52 0.61
N ALA A 99 -4.94 10.57 1.43
CA ALA A 99 -5.85 9.70 2.19
C ALA A 99 -6.70 10.53 3.16
N ILE A 100 -6.10 11.48 3.89
CA ILE A 100 -6.83 12.40 4.78
C ILE A 100 -7.80 13.26 3.98
N ALA A 101 -7.38 13.80 2.83
CA ALA A 101 -8.24 14.61 1.96
C ALA A 101 -9.45 13.82 1.45
N ALA A 102 -9.26 12.55 1.09
CA ALA A 102 -10.33 11.65 0.68
C ALA A 102 -11.31 11.38 1.84
N ILE A 103 -10.82 11.10 3.04
CA ILE A 103 -11.66 10.93 4.25
C ILE A 103 -12.48 12.19 4.54
N ARG A 104 -11.89 13.38 4.33
CA ARG A 104 -12.55 14.69 4.50
C ARG A 104 -13.45 15.06 3.32
N ARG A 105 -13.61 14.18 2.32
CA ARG A 105 -14.42 14.38 1.12
C ARG A 105 -14.03 15.64 0.34
N ALA A 106 -12.73 15.85 0.18
CA ALA A 106 -12.21 16.95 -0.62
C ALA A 106 -12.71 16.90 -2.07
N PRO A 107 -12.67 18.02 -2.82
CA PRO A 107 -13.13 18.06 -4.21
C PRO A 107 -12.42 17.00 -5.07
N ARG A 108 -13.20 16.30 -5.92
CA ARG A 108 -12.68 15.24 -6.79
C ARG A 108 -11.48 15.69 -7.63
N ALA A 109 -11.53 16.91 -8.16
CA ALA A 109 -10.44 17.48 -8.95
C ALA A 109 -9.10 17.53 -8.18
N LEU A 110 -9.14 17.87 -6.88
CA LEU A 110 -7.97 17.89 -6.01
C LEU A 110 -7.40 16.48 -5.81
N LEU A 111 -8.27 15.49 -5.56
CA LEU A 111 -7.86 14.10 -5.37
C LEU A 111 -7.24 13.51 -6.64
N VAL A 112 -7.86 13.76 -7.80
CA VAL A 112 -7.34 13.31 -9.10
C VAL A 112 -5.98 13.96 -9.40
N ALA A 113 -5.86 15.27 -9.21
CA ALA A 113 -4.59 15.98 -9.42
C ALA A 113 -3.49 15.46 -8.48
N GLY A 114 -3.81 15.28 -7.19
CA GLY A 114 -2.87 14.75 -6.21
C GLY A 114 -2.42 13.32 -6.51
N LEU A 115 -3.34 12.44 -6.89
CA LEU A 115 -3.01 11.08 -7.30
C LEU A 115 -2.18 11.05 -8.59
N ALA A 116 -2.43 11.96 -9.54
CA ALA A 116 -1.60 12.10 -10.74
C ALA A 116 -0.17 12.55 -10.38
N VAL A 117 -0.02 13.52 -9.48
CA VAL A 117 1.31 13.94 -8.99
C VAL A 117 2.02 12.80 -8.29
N LEU A 118 1.32 12.03 -7.45
CA LEU A 118 1.87 10.87 -6.77
C LEU A 118 2.32 9.78 -7.77
N ALA A 119 1.53 9.54 -8.81
CA ALA A 119 1.89 8.60 -9.88
C ALA A 119 3.12 9.07 -10.66
N LEU A 120 3.21 10.35 -11.01
CA LEU A 120 4.37 10.92 -11.69
C LEU A 120 5.63 10.87 -10.82
N ALA A 121 5.52 11.16 -9.53
CA ALA A 121 6.63 11.02 -8.59
C ALA A 121 7.11 9.56 -8.48
N ALA A 122 6.18 8.59 -8.49
CA ALA A 122 6.51 7.17 -8.52
C ALA A 122 7.19 6.76 -9.83
N LEU A 123 6.74 7.27 -10.98
CA LEU A 123 7.41 7.04 -12.27
C LEU A 123 8.80 7.66 -12.33
N GLY A 124 8.99 8.86 -11.76
CA GLY A 124 10.31 9.47 -11.64
C GLY A 124 11.27 8.62 -10.82
N ASN A 125 10.80 8.09 -9.67
CA ASN A 125 11.58 7.17 -8.86
C ASN A 125 11.85 5.84 -9.59
N ALA A 126 10.89 5.32 -10.35
CA ALA A 126 11.09 4.12 -11.17
C ALA A 126 12.17 4.35 -12.24
N GLY A 127 12.21 5.52 -12.86
CA GLY A 127 13.25 5.91 -13.81
C GLY A 127 14.64 5.96 -13.16
N LEU A 128 14.75 6.58 -11.98
CA LEU A 128 15.99 6.62 -11.22
C LEU A 128 16.44 5.23 -10.75
N ALA A 129 15.50 4.40 -10.32
CA ALA A 129 15.75 3.02 -9.93
C ALA A 129 16.18 2.16 -11.12
N ALA A 130 15.58 2.39 -12.29
CA ALA A 130 15.94 1.68 -13.52
C ALA A 130 17.35 2.06 -13.94
N TYR A 131 17.68 3.37 -13.90
CA TYR A 131 19.05 3.85 -14.08
C TYR A 131 20.02 3.13 -13.14
N HIS A 132 19.74 3.10 -11.84
CA HIS A 132 20.61 2.41 -10.88
C HIS A 132 20.78 0.91 -11.19
N ALA A 133 19.68 0.19 -11.45
CA ALA A 133 19.75 -1.23 -11.79
C ALA A 133 20.56 -1.49 -13.07
N GLY A 134 20.46 -0.61 -14.08
CA GLY A 134 21.29 -0.75 -15.28
C GLY A 134 22.75 -0.36 -15.08
N VAL A 135 23.08 0.52 -14.13
CA VAL A 135 24.48 0.77 -13.71
C VAL A 135 25.07 -0.51 -13.10
N GLU A 136 24.31 -1.15 -12.21
CA GLU A 136 24.71 -2.42 -11.58
C GLU A 136 24.87 -3.57 -12.59
N TRP A 137 24.09 -3.55 -13.68
CA TRP A 137 24.22 -4.51 -14.79
C TRP A 137 25.24 -4.08 -15.84
N ARG A 138 25.90 -2.93 -15.65
CA ARG A 138 26.88 -2.34 -16.56
C ARG A 138 26.34 -2.05 -17.97
N PHE A 139 25.04 -1.79 -18.09
CA PHE A 139 24.46 -1.32 -19.34
C PHE A 139 24.85 0.12 -19.67
N TRP A 140 25.12 0.93 -18.65
CA TRP A 140 25.61 2.30 -18.78
C TRP A 140 26.53 2.67 -17.61
N PRO A 141 27.41 3.67 -17.79
CA PRO A 141 28.25 4.15 -16.71
C PRO A 141 27.40 4.79 -15.60
N GLY A 142 27.79 4.54 -14.35
CA GLY A 142 27.22 5.23 -13.21
C GLY A 142 27.72 6.67 -13.08
N PRO A 143 27.21 7.43 -12.10
CA PRO A 143 27.66 8.78 -11.82
C PRO A 143 29.15 8.79 -11.46
N THR A 144 29.90 9.76 -11.98
CA THR A 144 31.32 9.95 -11.66
C THR A 144 31.57 10.05 -10.16
N ASP A 145 30.61 10.62 -9.44
CA ASP A 145 30.68 10.88 -8.00
C ASP A 145 30.69 9.60 -7.15
N CYS A 146 30.20 8.47 -7.68
CA CYS A 146 30.16 7.20 -6.94
C CYS A 146 30.57 5.96 -7.74
N SER A 147 31.01 6.11 -9.00
CA SER A 147 31.44 5.00 -9.85
C SER A 147 32.52 5.34 -10.88
N GLY A 148 33.00 6.59 -10.91
CA GLY A 148 34.04 7.05 -11.84
C GLY A 148 35.43 6.42 -11.59
N PRO A 149 36.35 6.50 -12.58
CA PRO A 149 37.73 6.06 -12.40
C PRO A 149 38.40 6.84 -11.26
N VAL A 150 39.14 6.14 -10.40
CA VAL A 150 39.92 6.76 -9.32
C VAL A 150 41.13 7.45 -9.95
N VAL A 151 40.92 8.62 -10.54
CA VAL A 151 41.99 9.43 -11.14
C VAL A 151 42.79 10.09 -10.01
N SER A 152 44.02 9.61 -9.84
CA SER A 152 45.13 10.13 -9.04
C SER A 152 44.80 11.35 -8.19
N LEU A 153 44.25 11.10 -7.00
CA LEU A 153 44.03 12.12 -5.99
C LEU A 153 45.41 12.45 -5.39
N GLY A 154 45.94 13.62 -5.73
CA GLY A 154 47.29 14.06 -5.39
C GLY A 154 47.70 13.82 -3.92
N SER A 155 48.99 13.51 -3.75
CA SER A 155 49.72 13.22 -2.50
C SER A 155 49.01 12.25 -1.53
N ALA A 156 49.43 10.98 -1.61
CA ALA A 156 48.93 9.84 -0.83
C ALA A 156 48.88 10.03 0.71
N GLY A 157 49.58 11.03 1.27
CA GLY A 157 49.58 11.33 2.70
C GLY A 157 48.34 12.07 3.22
N SER A 158 47.71 12.94 2.41
CA SER A 158 46.54 13.73 2.84
C SER A 158 45.20 13.08 2.45
N LEU A 159 45.26 12.10 1.56
CA LEU A 159 44.13 11.37 1.06
C LEU A 159 43.67 10.25 1.99
N LEU A 160 44.60 9.54 2.62
CA LEU A 160 44.29 8.48 3.59
C LEU A 160 43.47 9.02 4.78
N GLU A 161 43.78 10.24 5.20
CA GLU A 161 43.13 10.93 6.32
C GLU A 161 41.73 11.45 5.95
N ARG A 162 41.53 11.89 4.69
CA ARG A 162 40.21 12.24 4.13
C ARG A 162 39.36 11.01 3.78
N LEU A 163 39.96 9.92 3.32
CA LEU A 163 39.32 8.62 3.03
C LEU A 163 38.88 7.89 4.29
N ASN A 164 39.63 8.02 5.40
CA ASN A 164 39.20 7.52 6.71
C ASN A 164 37.92 8.22 7.21
N THR A 165 37.60 9.40 6.69
CA THR A 165 36.44 10.18 7.12
C THR A 165 35.22 10.00 6.21
N VAL A 166 35.40 9.66 4.93
CA VAL A 166 34.30 9.51 3.96
C VAL A 166 34.38 8.19 3.21
N LYS A 167 33.75 7.15 3.76
CA LYS A 167 33.57 5.86 3.08
C LYS A 167 32.41 5.95 2.09
N VAL A 168 32.68 6.36 0.85
CA VAL A 168 31.68 6.34 -0.23
C VAL A 168 31.54 4.92 -0.77
N ILE A 169 30.33 4.35 -0.69
CA ILE A 169 30.02 3.06 -1.31
C ILE A 169 29.72 3.26 -2.79
N ARG A 170 30.30 2.37 -3.61
CA ARG A 170 30.17 2.42 -5.06
C ARG A 170 28.75 2.09 -5.51
N CYS A 171 28.20 2.90 -6.42
CA CYS A 171 26.84 2.73 -6.93
C CYS A 171 26.71 1.62 -8.00
N ASP A 172 27.82 1.17 -8.58
CA ASP A 172 27.84 0.10 -9.58
C ASP A 172 28.05 -1.29 -8.99
N GLU A 173 28.40 -1.38 -7.70
CA GLU A 173 28.56 -2.63 -6.99
C GLU A 173 27.27 -3.02 -6.26
N VAL A 174 26.78 -4.22 -6.57
CA VAL A 174 25.53 -4.71 -5.98
C VAL A 174 25.76 -5.11 -4.52
N GLN A 175 25.17 -4.35 -3.61
CA GLN A 175 25.32 -4.58 -2.17
C GLN A 175 24.54 -5.80 -1.67
N PHE A 176 23.40 -6.09 -2.30
CA PHE A 176 22.54 -7.21 -1.95
C PHE A 176 21.72 -7.67 -3.14
N ARG A 177 21.57 -8.99 -3.30
CA ARG A 177 20.71 -9.62 -4.30
C ARG A 177 19.77 -10.59 -3.61
N PHE A 178 18.52 -10.55 -4.03
CA PHE A 178 17.52 -11.54 -3.65
C PHE A 178 16.88 -12.07 -4.93
N LEU A 179 16.84 -13.41 -5.09
CA LEU A 179 16.31 -14.08 -6.29
C LEU A 179 16.87 -13.56 -7.63
N GLY A 180 18.13 -13.11 -7.64
CA GLY A 180 18.80 -12.57 -8.83
C GLY A 180 18.54 -11.09 -9.12
N VAL A 181 17.63 -10.46 -8.40
CA VAL A 181 17.31 -9.02 -8.52
C VAL A 181 18.00 -8.25 -7.39
N SER A 182 18.59 -7.10 -7.72
CA SER A 182 19.21 -6.21 -6.73
C SER A 182 18.16 -5.38 -6.00
N LEU A 183 18.57 -4.73 -4.90
CA LEU A 183 17.69 -3.77 -4.21
C LEU A 183 17.21 -2.63 -5.14
N ALA A 184 18.08 -2.14 -6.04
CA ALA A 184 17.70 -1.16 -7.06
C ALA A 184 16.63 -1.71 -8.01
N GLY A 185 16.79 -2.96 -8.47
CA GLY A 185 15.79 -3.63 -9.31
C GLY A 185 14.43 -3.81 -8.62
N TYR A 186 14.42 -4.18 -7.34
CA TYR A 186 13.17 -4.24 -6.57
C TYR A 186 12.49 -2.88 -6.46
N ASN A 187 13.26 -1.81 -6.32
CA ASN A 187 12.71 -0.46 -6.27
C ASN A 187 12.02 -0.06 -7.60
N VAL A 188 12.53 -0.50 -8.75
CA VAL A 188 11.84 -0.32 -10.05
C VAL A 188 10.44 -0.94 -9.99
N LEU A 189 10.34 -2.20 -9.58
CA LEU A 189 9.08 -2.93 -9.53
C LEU A 189 8.08 -2.28 -8.56
N ILE A 190 8.54 -1.92 -7.37
CA ILE A 190 7.72 -1.27 -6.34
C ILE A 190 7.22 0.09 -6.84
N SER A 191 8.09 0.91 -7.42
CA SER A 191 7.75 2.24 -7.92
C SER A 191 6.77 2.18 -9.08
N LEU A 192 6.93 1.22 -10.01
CA LEU A 192 5.97 1.00 -11.08
C LEU A 192 4.60 0.52 -10.56
N ALA A 193 4.59 -0.36 -9.56
CA ALA A 193 3.36 -0.81 -8.92
C ALA A 193 2.63 0.37 -8.25
N MET A 194 3.35 1.22 -7.52
CA MET A 194 2.77 2.43 -6.91
C MET A 194 2.22 3.39 -7.96
N ALA A 195 2.94 3.62 -9.06
CA ALA A 195 2.46 4.44 -10.16
C ALA A 195 1.17 3.89 -10.78
N ALA A 196 1.10 2.58 -11.01
CA ALA A 196 -0.09 1.92 -11.54
C ALA A 196 -1.29 2.04 -10.59
N ILE A 197 -1.09 1.85 -9.29
CA ILE A 197 -2.15 1.96 -8.26
C ILE A 197 -2.65 3.41 -8.16
N ALA A 198 -1.73 4.38 -8.09
CA ALA A 198 -2.09 5.80 -8.04
C ALA A 198 -2.83 6.24 -9.32
N GLY A 199 -2.34 5.83 -10.49
CA GLY A 199 -2.99 6.11 -11.78
C GLY A 199 -4.37 5.47 -11.90
N TRP A 200 -4.54 4.23 -11.42
CA TRP A 200 -5.85 3.58 -11.34
C TRP A 200 -6.81 4.34 -10.41
N GLY A 201 -6.34 4.76 -9.23
CA GLY A 201 -7.11 5.56 -8.29
C GLY A 201 -7.57 6.88 -8.90
N ALA A 202 -6.68 7.59 -9.60
CA ALA A 202 -6.99 8.82 -10.31
C ALA A 202 -8.06 8.58 -11.40
N ALA A 203 -7.88 7.55 -12.23
CA ALA A 203 -8.80 7.23 -13.33
C ALA A 203 -10.19 6.81 -12.84
N LYS A 204 -10.29 6.12 -11.70
CA LYS A 204 -11.57 5.74 -11.09
C LYS A 204 -12.26 6.93 -10.42
N THR A 205 -11.51 7.77 -9.73
CA THR A 205 -12.04 8.97 -9.06
C THR A 205 -12.54 10.00 -10.06
N ALA A 206 -11.90 10.12 -11.23
CA ALA A 206 -12.34 11.02 -12.29
C ALA A 206 -13.66 10.62 -12.96
N LYS A 207 -14.06 9.34 -12.86
CA LYS A 207 -15.27 8.78 -13.48
C LYS A 207 -16.47 8.67 -12.54
N ALA A 208 -16.27 8.87 -11.23
CA ALA A 208 -17.28 8.76 -10.17
C ALA A 208 -17.86 10.12 -9.79
#